data_AF-A0A9D8D958-F1
#
_entry.id   AF-A0A9D8D958-F1
#
_cell.length_a   1.000
_cell.length_b   1.000
_cell.length_c   1.000
_cell.angle_alpha   90.00
_cell.angle_beta   90.00
_cell.angle_gamma   90.00
#
_symmetry.space_group_name_H-M   'P 1'
#
loop_
_entity.id
_entity.type
_entity.pdbx_description
1 polymer ?
#
loop_
_entity_poly.entity_id
_entity_poly.type
_entity_poly.pdbx_seq_one_letter_code
_entity_poly.pdbx_strand_id
1 'polypeptide(L)'
;MSTEDAETTEAPEAAAPGAAGDDAGATSWSPGTHPIFNSPAADLNQLRNETKRIADAAPSQPVHDSVLSRARALATALEHDLGLPPTAEGLSYADLAVLLSQSR
;
A
#
# COMPACT_ATOMS: atom_id res chain seq x y z
N MET A 1 42.45 26.96 21.43
CA MET A 1 41.59 27.93 22.15
C MET A 1 41.91 29.29 21.56
N SER A 2 41.00 30.06 20.98
CA SER A 2 39.57 29.90 20.71
C SER A 2 39.23 30.90 19.58
N THR A 3 38.28 30.51 18.75
CA THR A 3 37.65 31.32 17.70
C THR A 3 36.79 32.43 18.30
N GLU A 4 36.96 33.65 17.80
CA GLU A 4 35.97 34.73 17.86
C GLU A 4 34.98 34.53 16.70
N ASP A 5 33.67 34.69 16.96
CA ASP A 5 32.85 35.73 16.32
C ASP A 5 31.36 35.60 16.68
N ALA A 6 30.72 36.77 16.68
CA ALA A 6 29.45 37.18 17.27
C ALA A 6 28.18 36.59 16.59
N GLU A 7 27.17 36.21 17.39
CA GLU A 7 25.90 36.93 17.63
C GLU A 7 24.97 37.09 16.42
N THR A 8 23.83 36.38 16.45
CA THR A 8 22.58 36.89 15.89
C THR A 8 21.40 36.43 16.74
N THR A 9 20.55 37.39 17.05
CA THR A 9 19.36 37.33 17.89
C THR A 9 18.14 37.07 17.02
N GLU A 10 17.25 36.16 17.42
CA GLU A 10 15.81 36.39 17.24
C GLU A 10 15.00 35.71 18.35
N ALA A 11 13.98 36.43 18.80
CA ALA A 11 13.22 36.25 20.03
C ALA A 11 11.91 35.46 19.77
N PRO A 12 11.09 35.18 20.81
CA PRO A 12 10.20 34.03 20.87
C PRO A 12 8.76 34.33 20.43
N GLU A 13 8.04 33.32 19.95
CA GLU A 13 6.57 33.34 19.99
C GLU A 13 6.03 32.03 20.57
N ALA A 14 5.41 32.17 21.74
CA ALA A 14 4.69 31.14 22.45
C ALA A 14 3.28 31.00 21.87
N ALA A 15 2.77 29.78 21.77
CA ALA A 15 1.46 29.36 22.33
C ALA A 15 0.99 28.03 21.70
N ALA A 16 1.03 26.96 22.49
CA ALA A 16 -0.05 25.96 22.45
C ALA A 16 -1.28 26.59 23.17
N PRO A 17 -2.56 26.26 22.83
CA PRO A 17 -3.10 24.92 23.12
C PRO A 17 -4.28 24.42 22.24
N GLY A 18 -4.39 23.08 22.13
CA GLY A 18 -5.62 22.36 22.53
C GLY A 18 -6.76 22.12 21.53
N ALA A 19 -7.05 20.81 21.36
CA ALA A 19 -8.36 20.18 21.11
C ALA A 19 -9.04 20.39 19.74
N ALA A 20 -9.75 19.45 19.13
CA ALA A 20 -10.02 18.02 19.29
C ALA A 20 -10.89 17.62 18.07
N GLY A 21 -10.94 16.33 17.73
CA GLY A 21 -11.90 15.75 16.78
C GLY A 21 -11.18 15.07 15.62
N ASP A 22 -11.11 13.73 15.68
CA ASP A 22 -11.82 12.82 14.75
C ASP A 22 -11.04 12.69 13.41
N ASP A 23 -10.70 11.55 12.87
CA ASP A 23 -11.12 10.17 13.01
C ASP A 23 -10.16 9.36 12.10
N ALA A 24 -9.98 8.08 12.41
CA ALA A 24 -9.36 7.06 11.56
C ALA A 24 -7.88 7.21 11.14
N GLY A 25 -7.08 6.24 11.60
CA GLY A 25 -5.74 5.99 11.07
C GLY A 25 -5.78 5.71 9.57
N ALA A 26 -5.46 6.72 8.77
CA ALA A 26 -5.04 6.51 7.39
C ALA A 26 -3.63 5.90 7.45
N THR A 27 -3.53 4.57 7.39
CA THR A 27 -2.32 3.90 6.91
C THR A 27 -2.00 4.52 5.55
N SER A 28 -1.09 5.49 5.53
CA SER A 28 -0.65 6.13 4.30
C SER A 28 0.12 5.09 3.51
N TRP A 29 -0.61 4.40 2.63
CA TRP A 29 -0.01 3.57 1.61
C TRP A 29 0.90 4.47 0.76
N SER A 30 2.20 4.40 1.06
CA SER A 30 3.23 5.01 0.24
C SER A 30 3.63 3.96 -0.78
N PRO A 31 3.41 4.17 -2.09
CA PRO A 31 3.95 3.26 -3.10
C PRO A 31 5.47 3.34 -2.98
N GLY A 32 6.06 2.33 -2.34
CA GLY A 32 7.50 2.22 -2.19
C GLY A 32 8.13 2.26 -3.59
N THR A 33 9.17 3.08 -3.73
CA THR A 33 9.97 3.26 -4.96
C THR A 33 10.14 1.93 -5.69
N HIS A 34 9.36 1.76 -6.77
CA HIS A 34 9.24 0.51 -7.49
C HIS A 34 10.60 0.08 -8.05
N PRO A 35 11.04 -1.17 -7.87
CA PRO A 35 11.84 -1.78 -8.90
C PRO A 35 10.92 -1.99 -10.11
N ILE A 36 11.18 -1.25 -11.19
CA ILE A 36 10.51 -1.44 -12.49
C ILE A 36 10.96 -2.80 -13.01
N PHE A 37 10.15 -3.83 -12.79
CA PHE A 37 10.34 -5.12 -13.41
C PHE A 37 9.40 -5.22 -14.61
N ASN A 38 9.96 -5.14 -15.82
CA ASN A 38 9.22 -5.10 -17.08
C ASN A 38 8.61 -6.46 -17.50
N SER A 39 8.07 -7.25 -16.57
CA SER A 39 7.39 -8.50 -16.90
C SER A 39 6.11 -8.73 -16.08
N PRO A 40 5.01 -9.21 -16.71
CA PRO A 40 3.76 -9.50 -16.00
C PRO A 40 3.92 -10.47 -14.81
N ALA A 41 4.90 -11.38 -14.89
CA ALA A 41 5.21 -12.31 -13.81
C ALA A 41 5.83 -11.63 -12.57
N ALA A 42 6.62 -10.57 -12.77
CA ALA A 42 7.19 -9.81 -11.66
C ALA A 42 6.13 -8.95 -10.98
N ASP A 43 5.26 -8.32 -11.77
CA ASP A 43 4.12 -7.56 -11.26
C ASP A 43 3.14 -8.44 -10.47
N LEU A 44 2.90 -9.67 -10.94
CA LEU A 44 2.07 -10.64 -10.21
C LEU A 44 2.70 -11.00 -8.87
N ASN A 45 4.02 -11.20 -8.83
CA ASN A 45 4.75 -11.46 -7.58
C ASN A 45 4.70 -10.28 -6.62
N GLN A 46 4.82 -9.05 -7.12
CA GLN A 46 4.66 -7.84 -6.30
C GLN A 46 3.24 -7.76 -5.71
N LEU A 47 2.23 -7.93 -6.56
CA LEU A 47 0.83 -7.93 -6.14
C LEU A 47 0.55 -9.00 -5.09
N ARG A 48 1.08 -10.22 -5.26
CA ARG A 48 0.96 -11.31 -4.27
C ARG A 48 1.56 -10.91 -2.93
N ASN A 49 2.76 -10.34 -2.93
CA ASN A 49 3.45 -9.94 -1.71
C ASN A 49 2.73 -8.78 -0.99
N GLU A 50 2.22 -7.82 -1.75
CA GLU A 50 1.43 -6.70 -1.24
C GLU A 50 0.10 -7.17 -0.64
N THR A 51 -0.64 -7.98 -1.40
CA THR A 51 -1.92 -8.54 -0.96
C THR A 51 -1.74 -9.39 0.31
N LYS A 52 -0.68 -10.21 0.37
CA LYS A 52 -0.34 -10.99 1.57
C LYS A 52 -0.07 -10.08 2.78
N ARG A 53 0.71 -9.01 2.60
CA ARG A 53 1.00 -8.05 3.68
C ARG A 53 -0.27 -7.40 4.21
N ILE A 54 -1.18 -7.00 3.32
CA ILE A 54 -2.46 -6.39 3.71
C ILE A 54 -3.34 -7.43 4.39
N ALA A 55 -3.39 -8.67 3.87
CA ALA A 55 -4.14 -9.76 4.48
C ALA A 55 -3.65 -10.09 5.90
N ASP A 56 -2.33 -10.06 6.14
CA ASP A 56 -1.76 -10.29 7.46
C ASP A 56 -2.09 -9.16 8.45
N ALA A 57 -2.20 -7.92 7.98
CA ALA A 57 -2.49 -6.74 8.81
C ALA A 57 -4.00 -6.50 9.01
N ALA A 58 -4.79 -6.74 7.97
CA ALA A 58 -6.22 -6.44 7.87
C ALA A 58 -6.93 -7.45 6.95
N PRO A 59 -7.10 -8.71 7.40
CA PRO A 59 -7.56 -9.82 6.55
C PRO A 59 -8.96 -9.57 5.96
N SER A 60 -9.85 -8.99 6.75
CA SER A 60 -11.25 -8.71 6.35
C SER A 60 -11.42 -7.43 5.56
N GLN A 61 -10.33 -6.70 5.25
CA GLN A 61 -10.42 -5.48 4.47
C GLN A 61 -10.93 -5.82 3.06
N PRO A 62 -11.95 -5.12 2.53
CA PRO A 62 -12.42 -5.33 1.18
C PRO A 62 -11.33 -4.92 0.17
N VAL A 63 -11.22 -5.70 -0.90
CA VAL A 63 -10.31 -5.41 -2.01
C VAL A 63 -10.83 -4.20 -2.79
N HIS A 64 -9.92 -3.31 -3.20
CA HIS A 64 -10.26 -2.23 -4.12
C HIS A 64 -10.39 -2.74 -5.57
N ASP A 65 -11.36 -2.20 -6.32
CA ASP A 65 -11.58 -2.56 -7.73
C ASP A 65 -10.33 -2.39 -8.60
N SER A 66 -9.49 -1.40 -8.29
CA SER A 66 -8.22 -1.16 -9.00
C SER A 66 -7.24 -2.33 -8.83
N VAL A 67 -7.17 -2.92 -7.65
CA VAL A 67 -6.32 -4.08 -7.33
C VAL A 67 -6.85 -5.32 -8.03
N LEU A 68 -8.17 -5.53 -8.01
CA LEU A 68 -8.82 -6.62 -8.74
C LEU A 68 -8.62 -6.50 -10.25
N SER A 69 -8.78 -5.31 -10.82
CA SER A 69 -8.54 -5.04 -12.24
C SER A 69 -7.08 -5.29 -12.63
N ARG A 70 -6.12 -4.89 -11.77
CA ARG A 70 -4.70 -5.17 -11.98
C ARG A 70 -4.43 -6.68 -11.94
N ALA A 71 -4.99 -7.39 -10.96
CA ALA A 71 -4.85 -8.85 -10.85
C ALA A 71 -5.33 -9.55 -12.14
N ARG A 72 -6.49 -9.15 -12.68
CA ARG A 72 -7.01 -9.70 -13.94
C ARG A 72 -6.16 -9.36 -15.16
N ALA A 73 -5.66 -8.12 -15.26
CA ALA A 73 -4.80 -7.73 -16.36
C ALA A 73 -3.51 -8.57 -16.37
N LEU A 74 -2.92 -8.80 -15.20
CA LEU A 74 -1.73 -9.64 -15.05
C LEU A 74 -2.02 -11.12 -15.35
N ALA A 75 -3.15 -11.64 -14.88
CA ALA A 75 -3.61 -12.99 -15.19
C ALA A 75 -3.75 -13.20 -16.70
N THR A 76 -4.41 -12.25 -17.38
CA THR A 76 -4.62 -12.28 -18.83
C THR A 76 -3.29 -12.21 -19.58
N ALA A 77 -2.38 -11.35 -19.17
CA ALA A 77 -1.05 -11.21 -19.79
C ALA A 77 -0.16 -12.46 -19.62
N LEU A 78 -0.46 -13.30 -18.62
CA LEU A 78 0.21 -14.58 -18.37
C LEU A 78 -0.58 -15.78 -18.90
N GLU A 79 -1.67 -15.55 -19.63
CA GLU A 79 -2.59 -16.60 -20.12
C GLU A 79 -3.04 -17.55 -19.00
N HIS A 80 -3.17 -17.02 -17.78
CA HIS A 80 -3.49 -17.78 -16.58
C HIS A 80 -4.86 -17.37 -16.04
N ASP A 81 -5.70 -18.35 -15.70
CA ASP A 81 -6.96 -18.08 -15.01
C ASP A 81 -6.76 -18.15 -13.48
N LEU A 82 -6.96 -17.02 -12.82
CA LEU A 82 -6.88 -16.90 -11.36
C LEU A 82 -8.22 -17.17 -10.67
N GLY A 83 -9.31 -17.41 -11.42
CA GLY A 83 -10.65 -17.59 -10.86
C GLY A 83 -11.18 -16.34 -10.15
N LEU A 84 -10.73 -15.15 -10.58
CA LEU A 84 -11.10 -13.89 -9.94
C LEU A 84 -12.59 -13.58 -10.21
N PRO A 85 -13.36 -13.19 -9.18
CA PRO A 85 -14.77 -12.80 -9.36
C PRO A 85 -14.88 -11.57 -10.26
N PRO A 86 -16.04 -11.32 -10.89
CA PRO A 86 -16.26 -10.19 -11.82
C PRO A 86 -16.32 -8.81 -11.12
N THR A 87 -16.58 -8.77 -9.81
CA THR A 87 -16.58 -7.57 -8.98
C THR A 87 -15.76 -7.81 -7.71
N ALA A 88 -15.30 -6.74 -7.05
CA ALA A 88 -14.63 -6.85 -5.75
C ALA A 88 -15.61 -7.01 -4.57
N GLU A 89 -16.91 -7.10 -4.87
CA GLU A 89 -17.97 -7.16 -3.86
C GLU A 89 -17.86 -8.46 -3.06
N GLY A 90 -17.69 -8.34 -1.74
CA GLY A 90 -17.49 -9.47 -0.85
C GLY A 90 -16.11 -10.14 -0.94
N LEU A 91 -15.19 -9.64 -1.76
CA LEU A 91 -13.82 -10.14 -1.86
C LEU A 91 -12.92 -9.41 -0.86
N SER A 92 -12.35 -10.15 0.10
CA SER A 92 -11.38 -9.60 1.04
C SER A 92 -9.94 -9.75 0.55
N TYR A 93 -9.02 -8.96 1.12
CA TYR A 93 -7.59 -9.11 0.82
C TYR A 93 -7.07 -10.49 1.20
N ALA A 94 -7.63 -11.15 2.22
CA ALA A 94 -7.31 -12.54 2.55
C ALA A 94 -7.72 -13.50 1.43
N ASP A 95 -8.93 -13.36 0.88
CA ASP A 95 -9.40 -14.20 -0.23
C ASP A 95 -8.56 -13.97 -1.49
N LEU A 96 -8.26 -12.71 -1.81
CA LEU A 96 -7.41 -12.37 -2.94
C LEU A 96 -5.99 -12.93 -2.77
N ALA A 97 -5.43 -12.90 -1.55
CA ALA A 97 -4.11 -13.49 -1.28
C ALA A 97 -4.10 -15.00 -1.52
N VAL A 98 -5.18 -15.70 -1.15
CA VAL A 98 -5.35 -17.13 -1.43
C VAL A 98 -5.40 -17.38 -2.94
N LEU A 99 -6.20 -16.62 -3.69
CA LEU A 99 -6.31 -16.76 -5.15
C LEU A 99 -4.96 -16.49 -5.85
N LEU A 100 -4.26 -15.43 -5.45
CA LEU A 100 -2.93 -15.09 -5.98
C LEU A 100 -1.83 -16.07 -5.54
N SER A 101 -2.02 -16.83 -4.47
CA SER A 101 -1.06 -17.85 -4.06
C SER A 101 -1.13 -19.13 -4.90
N GLN A 102 -2.27 -19.36 -5.57
CA GLN A 102 -2.50 -20.52 -6.42
C GLN A 102 -1.92 -20.35 -7.83
N SER A 103 -1.57 -19.13 -8.22
CA SER A 103 -0.91 -18.86 -9.49
C SER A 103 0.54 -19.35 -9.45
N ARG A 104 0.91 -20.24 -10.38
CA ARG A 104 2.27 -20.79 -10.50
C ARG A 104 3.23 -19.85 -11.21
#